data_AF-A0A1G4YEI2-F1
#
_entry.id   AF-A0A1G4YEI2-F1
#
_cell.length_a   1.000
_cell.length_b   1.000
_cell.length_c   1.000
_cell.angle_alpha   90.00
_cell.angle_beta   90.00
_cell.angle_gamma   90.00
#
_symmetry.space_group_name_H-M   'P 1'
#
loop_
_entity.id
_entity.type
_entity.pdbx_description
1 polymer ?
#
loop_
_entity_poly.entity_id
_entity_poly.type
_entity_poly.pdbx_seq_one_letter_code
_entity_poly.pdbx_strand_id
1 'polypeptide(L)'
;MSGAKPGTLLKHQIPIRTMHWDITLPGFMEADTVAHCGNSLAGDFVWGLTLSDILTGWTECRATWSKGSSGMIGTSAKSWLGYVSYF
;
A
#
# COMPACT_ATOMS: atom_id res chain seq x y z
N MET A 1 -17.82 6.56 1.95
CA MET A 1 -17.68 5.10 2.20
C MET A 1 -16.23 4.83 2.58
N SER A 2 -15.95 4.08 3.65
CA SER A 2 -14.59 3.70 4.07
C SER A 2 -14.36 2.22 3.77
N GLY A 3 -13.34 1.89 2.97
CA GLY A 3 -12.95 0.51 2.65
C GLY A 3 -12.20 -0.18 3.78
N ALA A 4 -11.58 0.60 4.67
CA ALA A 4 -10.94 0.11 5.88
C ALA A 4 -12.00 -0.04 6.98
N LYS A 5 -12.31 -1.29 7.34
CA LYS A 5 -13.07 -1.58 8.56
C LYS A 5 -12.10 -1.46 9.74
N PRO A 6 -12.34 -0.58 10.73
CA PRO A 6 -11.51 -0.54 11.92
C PRO A 6 -11.66 -1.87 12.67
N GLY A 7 -10.66 -2.75 12.56
CA GLY A 7 -10.60 -3.99 13.34
C GLY A 7 -10.05 -3.70 14.74
N THR A 8 -10.76 -4.12 15.78
CA THR A 8 -10.28 -4.04 17.16
C THR A 8 -9.17 -5.05 17.46
N LEU A 9 -9.10 -6.14 16.69
CA LEU A 9 -8.20 -7.28 16.92
C LEU A 9 -6.73 -7.02 16.53
N LEU A 10 -6.49 -6.25 15.47
CA LEU A 10 -5.13 -6.10 14.91
C LEU A 10 -4.40 -4.83 15.37
N LYS A 11 -5.11 -3.84 15.93
CA LYS A 11 -4.49 -2.57 16.35
C LYS A 11 -3.39 -2.73 17.39
N HIS A 12 -3.49 -3.72 18.29
CA HIS A 12 -2.46 -4.00 19.29
C HIS A 12 -1.35 -4.94 18.78
N GLN A 13 -1.57 -5.64 17.67
CA GLN A 13 -0.61 -6.60 17.11
C GLN A 13 0.26 -6.00 16.00
N ILE A 14 -0.14 -4.85 15.45
CA ILE A 14 0.62 -4.13 14.43
C ILE A 14 1.25 -2.92 15.12
N PRO A 15 2.57 -2.91 15.37
CA PRO A 15 3.25 -1.76 15.93
C PRO A 15 3.05 -0.56 15.00
N ILE A 16 2.44 0.51 15.52
CA ILE A 16 2.31 1.75 14.77
C ILE A 16 3.61 2.53 14.96
N ARG A 17 4.49 2.50 13.96
CA ARG A 17 5.63 3.42 13.90
C ARG A 17 5.12 4.79 13.48
N THR A 18 5.31 5.77 14.36
CA THR A 18 4.90 7.15 14.09
C THR A 18 6.00 7.97 13.44
N MET A 19 7.26 7.53 13.51
CA MET A 19 8.42 8.32 13.12
C MET A 19 9.51 7.42 12.51
N HIS A 20 10.33 7.99 11.64
CA HIS A 20 11.23 7.26 10.73
C HIS A 20 12.71 7.73 10.76
N TRP A 21 13.13 8.41 11.84
CA TRP A 21 14.48 9.00 11.99
C TRP A 21 15.64 7.99 11.92
N ASP A 22 15.36 6.70 12.10
CA ASP A 22 16.32 5.61 12.11
C ASP A 22 16.49 4.95 10.73
N ILE A 23 15.69 5.35 9.73
CA ILE A 23 15.79 4.81 8.38
C ILE A 23 16.88 5.57 7.64
N THR A 24 18.01 4.89 7.41
CA THR A 24 19.20 5.45 6.73
C THR A 24 19.52 4.77 5.41
N LEU A 25 18.76 3.74 5.03
CA LEU A 25 18.91 3.01 3.78
C LEU A 25 17.60 2.99 2.96
N PRO A 26 17.67 3.02 1.62
CA PRO A 26 16.50 2.80 0.75
C PRO A 26 15.92 1.39 0.94
N GLY A 27 14.63 1.22 0.63
CA GLY A 27 13.92 -0.06 0.67
C GLY A 27 12.90 -0.21 1.80
N PHE A 28 12.62 0.86 2.55
CA PHE A 28 11.57 0.87 3.56
C PHE A 28 10.36 1.61 3.00
N MET A 29 9.30 0.87 2.66
CA MET A 29 8.14 1.41 1.98
C MET A 29 6.90 1.48 2.87
N GLU A 30 6.14 2.56 2.73
CA GLU A 30 4.75 2.66 3.15
C GLU A 30 3.83 2.32 1.97
N ALA A 31 2.71 1.65 2.26
CA ALA A 31 1.72 1.26 1.26
C ALA A 31 0.33 1.75 1.66
N ASP A 32 -0.37 2.43 0.74
CA ASP A 32 -1.77 2.84 0.92
C ASP A 32 -2.64 2.37 -0.24
N THR A 33 -3.94 2.19 0.00
CA THR A 33 -4.89 1.79 -1.05
C THR A 33 -6.15 2.64 -1.10
N VAL A 34 -6.54 3.02 -2.31
CA VAL A 34 -7.75 3.81 -2.58
C VAL A 34 -8.73 3.01 -3.44
N ALA A 35 -9.97 2.90 -2.96
CA ALA A 35 -11.07 2.25 -3.65
C ALA A 35 -11.76 3.20 -4.66
N HIS A 36 -11.75 2.87 -5.95
CA HIS A 36 -12.52 3.59 -6.98
C HIS A 36 -13.90 2.95 -7.19
N CYS A 37 -14.71 2.91 -6.13
CA CYS A 37 -15.95 2.12 -6.07
C CYS A 37 -17.25 2.92 -6.31
N GLY A 38 -17.17 4.19 -6.72
CA GLY A 38 -18.35 5.06 -6.83
C GLY A 38 -19.16 5.10 -5.53
N ASN A 39 -20.48 4.86 -5.61
CA ASN A 39 -21.40 4.88 -4.47
C ASN A 39 -21.52 3.56 -3.69
N SER A 40 -20.82 2.49 -4.07
CA SER A 40 -20.95 1.18 -3.43
C SER A 40 -19.63 0.44 -3.31
N LEU A 41 -19.29 -0.02 -2.11
CA LEU A 41 -18.16 -0.94 -1.87
C LEU A 41 -18.52 -2.41 -2.16
N ALA A 42 -19.70 -2.69 -2.72
CA ALA A 42 -20.12 -4.04 -3.09
C ALA A 42 -19.69 -4.35 -4.54
N GLY A 43 -18.89 -5.41 -4.72
CA GLY A 43 -18.38 -5.86 -6.01
C GLY A 43 -16.87 -5.66 -6.17
N ASP A 44 -16.35 -5.99 -7.35
CA ASP A 44 -14.97 -5.73 -7.74
C ASP A 44 -14.86 -4.39 -8.47
N PHE A 45 -13.87 -3.61 -8.09
CA PHE A 45 -13.58 -2.30 -8.68
C PHE A 45 -12.07 -2.09 -8.70
N VAL A 46 -11.64 -1.02 -9.36
CA VAL A 46 -10.23 -0.64 -9.42
C VAL A 46 -9.79 -0.12 -8.05
N TRP A 47 -8.65 -0.62 -7.59
CA TRP A 47 -7.94 -0.13 -6.42
C TRP A 47 -6.63 0.51 -6.87
N GLY A 48 -6.39 1.75 -6.46
CA GLY A 48 -5.06 2.35 -6.53
C GLY A 48 -4.23 1.85 -5.35
N LEU A 49 -3.03 1.33 -5.60
CA LEU A 49 -2.00 1.04 -4.60
C LEU A 49 -0.89 2.07 -4.76
N THR A 50 -0.61 2.82 -3.69
CA THR A 50 0.50 3.77 -3.63
C THR A 50 1.59 3.18 -2.74
N LEU A 51 2.82 3.19 -3.24
CA LEU A 51 4.02 2.78 -2.51
C LEU A 51 4.99 3.94 -2.43
N SER A 52 5.44 4.27 -1.23
CA SER A 52 6.37 5.36 -0.99
C SER A 52 7.56 4.87 -0.16
N ASP A 53 8.78 5.02 -0.68
CA ASP A 53 10.00 4.76 0.09
C ASP A 53 10.31 5.94 1.01
N ILE A 54 10.54 5.63 2.27
CA ILE A 54 10.63 6.63 3.34
C ILE A 54 11.93 7.44 3.26
N LEU A 55 13.04 6.83 2.87
CA LEU A 55 14.32 7.53 2.80
C LEU A 55 14.43 8.39 1.53
N THR A 56 14.14 7.79 0.38
CA THR A 56 14.37 8.38 -0.94
C THR A 56 13.23 9.30 -1.36
N GLY A 57 12.05 9.19 -0.74
CA GLY A 57 10.85 9.91 -1.13
C GLY A 57 10.25 9.43 -2.46
N TRP A 58 10.83 8.39 -3.06
CA TRP A 58 10.30 7.80 -4.29
C TRP A 58 8.89 7.28 -4.05
N THR A 59 7.98 7.56 -4.98
CA THR A 59 6.59 7.14 -4.91
C THR A 59 6.13 6.56 -6.24
N GLU A 60 5.44 5.42 -6.19
CA GLU A 60 4.80 4.80 -7.33
C GLU A 60 3.32 4.52 -7.04
N CYS A 61 2.46 4.72 -8.03
CA CYS A 61 1.05 4.41 -7.95
C CYS A 61 0.69 3.40 -9.05
N ARG A 62 0.05 2.29 -8.67
CA ARG A 62 -0.44 1.28 -9.62
C ARG A 62 -1.90 0.95 -9.36
N ALA A 63 -2.65 0.80 -10.44
CA ALA A 63 -4.01 0.27 -10.37
C ALA A 63 -3.98 -1.27 -10.33
N THR A 64 -4.81 -1.85 -9.46
CA THR A 64 -5.08 -3.28 -9.39
C THR A 64 -6.58 -3.55 -9.40
N TRP A 65 -6.98 -4.69 -9.96
CA TRP A 65 -8.38 -5.09 -9.99
C TRP A 65 -8.70 -5.87 -8.72
N SER A 66 -9.70 -5.42 -7.97
CA SER A 66 -10.10 -5.95 -6.64
C SER A 66 -9.06 -5.75 -5.51
N LYS A 67 -9.50 -5.88 -4.26
CA LYS A 67 -8.65 -5.84 -3.06
C LYS A 67 -8.16 -7.21 -2.59
N GLY A 68 -8.18 -8.22 -3.47
CA GLY A 68 -7.69 -9.55 -3.12
C GLY A 68 -6.22 -9.50 -2.73
N SER A 69 -5.83 -10.25 -1.70
CA SER A 69 -4.43 -10.29 -1.22
C SER A 69 -3.46 -10.68 -2.33
N SER A 70 -3.84 -11.62 -3.20
CA SER A 70 -3.05 -12.04 -4.36
C SER A 70 -2.81 -10.89 -5.35
N GLY A 71 -3.85 -10.12 -5.67
CA GLY A 71 -3.76 -8.96 -6.56
C GLY A 71 -2.91 -7.85 -5.97
N MET A 72 -3.04 -7.59 -4.66
CA MET A 72 -2.20 -6.62 -3.96
C MET A 72 -0.73 -7.05 -3.93
N ILE A 73 -0.43 -8.29 -3.55
CA ILE A 73 0.95 -8.81 -3.50
C ILE A 73 1.61 -8.75 -4.88
N GLY A 74 0.89 -9.12 -5.94
CA GLY A 74 1.41 -9.05 -7.30
C GLY A 74 1.74 -7.63 -7.74
N THR A 75 0.88 -6.65 -7.43
CA THR A 75 1.11 -5.24 -7.77
C THR A 75 2.25 -4.65 -6.93
N SER A 76 2.33 -4.98 -5.64
CA SER A 76 3.45 -4.58 -4.78
C SER A 76 4.78 -5.15 -5.28
N ALA A 77 4.83 -6.43 -5.65
CA ALA A 77 6.04 -7.07 -6.16
C ALA A 77 6.53 -6.45 -7.47
N LYS A 78 5.61 -6.11 -8.39
CA LYS A 78 5.96 -5.41 -9.64
C LYS A 78 6.54 -4.02 -9.39
N SER A 79 5.96 -3.29 -8.46
CA SER A 79 6.44 -1.95 -8.08
C SER A 79 7.80 -2.02 -7.41
N TRP A 80 8.01 -3.01 -6.52
CA TRP A 80 9.30 -3.29 -5.91
C TRP A 80 10.39 -3.63 -6.94
N LEU A 81 10.09 -4.50 -7.91
CA LEU A 81 11.04 -4.82 -8.99
C LEU A 81 11.38 -3.58 -9.83
N GLY A 82 10.39 -2.72 -10.09
CA GLY A 82 10.59 -1.42 -10.70
C GLY A 82 11.56 -0.57 -9.89
N TYR A 83 11.28 -0.38 -8.59
CA TYR A 83 12.12 0.36 -7.66
C TYR A 83 13.58 -0.12 -7.66
N VAL A 84 13.81 -1.42 -7.50
CA VAL A 84 15.16 -2.02 -7.49
C VAL A 84 15.87 -1.91 -8.85
N SER A 85 15.14 -1.61 -9.93
CA SER A 85 15.76 -1.33 -11.23
C SER A 85 16.19 0.14 -11.39
N TYR A 86 15.69 1.05 -10.55
CA TYR A 86 16.01 2.48 -10.56
C TYR A 86 17.14 2.87 -9.58
N PHE A 87 17.53 1.98 -8.67
CA PHE A 87 18.57 2.16 -7.66
C PHE A 87 19.60 1.02 -7.74
#